data_AF-A0A971ZWM8-F1
#
_entry.id   AF-A0A971ZWM8-F1
#
_cell.length_a   1.000
_cell.length_b   1.000
_cell.length_c   1.000
_cell.angle_alpha   90.00
_cell.angle_beta   90.00
_cell.angle_gamma   90.00
#
_symmetry.space_group_name_H-M   'P 1'
#
loop_
_entity.id
_entity.type
_entity.pdbx_description
1 polymer ?
#
loop_
_entity_poly.entity_id
_entity_poly.type
_entity_poly.pdbx_seq_one_letter_code
_entity_poly.pdbx_strand_id
1 'polypeptide(L)'
;MAMRRWIGTWACGWALLVTAASGQNAGPADASPSSGESAPTAIRFVDGLTMDADDRVVLERFIGHAVVYARGLTQEQVLARCREAPEMFAWVEFRHLNCLNVAYQLTGDTQYLDLLRDGFALFRAIMTTGPDEYLGWYGKPIEPRRLKDQPDLQIDELQMNFRAISLLAGWVELARSNEGYAARNAETVRAYVELMEKHLFPKWDARGHFAEIPGRGGVYYGLDYPIPTKVTLSHEKLSIMVDGLLRLHRVTGRDVYLRRALQVGAWFKSNLALKEDHYEWMSWAPAGKWDVHPDKPDAWRVGWIAPDPNGPWYVTSLSIALNLYQHGLLFTDADLERFVKTQKTMCWNGDLERPEYRTVAGATGKWIKGRFLSYQVAHYDPVLRRLAFDGPHEAEQLKGSSSSWAGGANAQDYICEKFLMAPRVAKHPKPYASVGERFLADKGNKDFYDGLFFEVTAPGAATPRTPREMFGRE
;
A
#
# COMPACT_ATOMS: atom_id res chain seq x y z
N MET A 1 5.85 -35.72 19.28
CA MET A 1 6.02 -35.09 20.60
C MET A 1 7.48 -34.65 20.74
N ALA A 2 7.82 -33.44 20.28
CA ALA A 2 9.05 -32.67 20.57
C ALA A 2 9.14 -31.48 19.58
N MET A 3 8.20 -30.55 19.69
CA MET A 3 8.26 -29.26 19.00
C MET A 3 8.60 -28.22 20.06
N ARG A 4 9.89 -28.08 20.36
CA ARG A 4 10.40 -27.05 21.29
C ARG A 4 11.74 -26.52 20.81
N ARG A 5 11.81 -25.18 20.83
CA ARG A 5 12.98 -24.30 20.72
C ARG A 5 13.56 -24.12 19.31
N TRP A 6 13.11 -23.06 18.65
CA TRP A 6 13.98 -22.06 17.99
C TRP A 6 13.14 -20.84 17.61
N ILE A 7 12.71 -20.07 18.62
CA ILE A 7 12.23 -18.68 18.43
C ILE A 7 13.27 -17.82 19.15
N GLY A 8 14.39 -17.59 18.48
CA GLY A 8 15.52 -16.81 18.95
C GLY A 8 15.64 -15.54 18.13
N THR A 9 15.38 -14.42 18.79
CA THR A 9 15.97 -13.08 18.57
C THR A 9 15.67 -12.27 17.30
N TRP A 10 15.07 -12.80 16.22
CA TRP A 10 14.78 -11.97 15.03
C TRP A 10 13.33 -11.42 14.96
N ALA A 11 12.34 -12.13 15.49
CA ALA A 11 10.95 -11.65 15.54
C ALA A 11 10.75 -10.46 16.50
N CYS A 12 11.66 -10.26 17.46
CA CYS A 12 11.56 -9.16 18.42
C CYS A 12 11.90 -7.79 17.79
N GLY A 13 12.72 -7.71 16.75
CA GLY A 13 13.08 -6.43 16.13
C GLY A 13 11.90 -5.74 15.43
N TRP A 14 11.09 -6.52 14.70
CA TRP A 14 9.94 -5.99 13.94
C TRP A 14 8.70 -5.77 14.82
N ALA A 15 8.45 -6.65 15.78
CA ALA A 15 7.31 -6.50 16.70
C ALA A 15 7.49 -5.35 17.71
N LEU A 16 8.72 -5.02 18.13
CA LEU A 16 8.97 -3.87 19.02
C LEU A 16 8.91 -2.53 18.27
N LEU A 17 9.35 -2.47 17.02
CA LEU A 17 9.23 -1.25 16.20
C LEU A 17 7.78 -0.93 15.81
N VAL A 18 6.92 -1.94 15.66
CA VAL A 18 5.49 -1.69 15.42
C VAL A 18 4.72 -1.49 16.71
N THR A 19 5.14 -2.06 17.85
CA THR A 19 4.55 -1.61 19.12
C THR A 19 4.96 -0.17 19.44
N ALA A 20 6.07 0.34 18.88
CA ALA A 20 6.40 1.76 18.84
C ALA A 20 5.61 2.54 17.75
N ALA A 21 5.41 1.99 16.55
CA ALA A 21 4.64 2.65 15.47
C ALA A 21 3.10 2.58 15.65
N SER A 22 2.59 1.67 16.48
CA SER A 22 1.19 1.55 16.90
C SER A 22 1.01 1.76 18.40
N GLY A 23 2.05 2.27 19.08
CA GLY A 23 2.07 2.55 20.51
C GLY A 23 3.24 3.47 20.86
N GLN A 24 2.96 4.76 20.98
CA GLN A 24 3.87 5.76 21.56
C GLN A 24 5.19 6.05 20.83
N ASN A 25 5.28 5.90 19.51
CA ASN A 25 6.00 6.94 18.76
C ASN A 25 5.13 8.18 18.88
N ALA A 26 5.60 9.16 19.64
CA ALA A 26 5.06 10.49 19.58
C ALA A 26 4.94 10.84 18.09
N GLY A 27 3.71 10.89 17.58
CA GLY A 27 3.45 11.60 16.33
C GLY A 27 4.07 13.00 16.47
N PRO A 28 4.34 13.71 15.36
CA PRO A 28 4.77 15.10 15.45
C PRO A 28 3.88 15.79 16.50
N ALA A 29 4.50 16.27 17.58
CA ALA A 29 3.80 16.70 18.78
C ALA A 29 2.59 17.54 18.37
N ASP A 30 1.39 17.17 18.83
CA ASP A 30 0.13 17.83 18.46
C ASP A 30 0.33 19.34 18.60
N ALA A 31 0.60 20.00 17.47
CA ALA A 31 0.77 21.43 17.41
C ALA A 31 -0.64 21.98 17.65
N SER A 32 -0.91 22.33 18.90
CA SER A 32 -2.17 22.98 19.26
C SER A 32 -2.28 24.24 18.41
N PRO A 33 -3.38 24.41 17.64
CA PRO A 33 -3.51 25.54 16.74
C PRO A 33 -3.41 26.85 17.52
N SER A 34 -2.58 27.78 17.03
CA SER A 34 -2.47 29.13 17.59
C SER A 34 -3.82 29.84 17.49
N SER A 35 -4.25 30.47 18.57
CA SER A 35 -5.60 31.00 18.82
C SER A 35 -6.00 32.25 18.00
N GLY A 36 -5.62 32.32 16.72
CA GLY A 36 -5.83 33.50 15.87
C GLY A 36 -6.51 33.25 14.52
N GLU A 37 -6.84 32.01 14.15
CA GLU A 37 -7.54 31.74 12.87
C GLU A 37 -9.04 32.00 12.97
N SER A 38 -9.57 32.73 11.98
CA SER A 38 -11.01 32.87 11.74
C SER A 38 -11.69 31.51 11.75
N ALA A 39 -12.91 31.44 12.31
CA ALA A 39 -13.71 30.21 12.33
C ALA A 39 -13.68 29.53 10.94
N PRO A 40 -13.34 28.24 10.85
CA PRO A 40 -13.19 27.56 9.58
C PRO A 40 -14.49 27.66 8.78
N THR A 41 -14.37 28.05 7.50
CA THR A 41 -15.51 28.06 6.58
C THR A 41 -16.12 26.66 6.56
N ALA A 42 -17.45 26.58 6.69
CA ALA A 42 -18.17 25.31 6.69
C ALA A 42 -17.81 24.50 5.42
N ILE A 43 -17.39 23.24 5.63
CA ILE A 43 -16.97 22.36 4.52
C ILE A 43 -18.20 21.91 3.74
N ARG A 44 -18.19 22.20 2.43
CA ARG A 44 -19.19 21.70 1.49
C ARG A 44 -18.71 20.39 0.87
N PHE A 45 -19.50 19.34 1.03
CA PHE A 45 -19.28 18.06 0.37
C PHE A 45 -19.96 18.00 -1.00
N VAL A 46 -19.48 17.12 -1.89
CA VAL A 46 -20.11 16.88 -3.20
C VAL A 46 -21.52 16.30 -3.04
N ASP A 47 -22.38 16.63 -3.99
CA ASP A 47 -23.75 16.11 -4.01
C ASP A 47 -23.75 14.58 -4.20
N GLY A 48 -24.71 13.90 -3.55
CA GLY A 48 -24.86 12.45 -3.64
C GLY A 48 -24.01 11.63 -2.67
N LEU A 49 -23.21 12.29 -1.82
CA LEU A 49 -22.52 11.62 -0.72
C LEU A 49 -23.50 11.26 0.40
N THR A 50 -23.72 9.97 0.66
CA THR A 50 -24.55 9.49 1.78
C THR A 50 -23.71 9.48 3.05
N MET A 51 -24.12 10.28 4.04
CA MET A 51 -23.49 10.38 5.35
C MET A 51 -24.54 10.76 6.39
N ASP A 52 -24.37 10.28 7.62
CA ASP A 52 -25.10 10.78 8.79
C ASP A 52 -24.33 11.92 9.50
N ALA A 53 -24.76 12.28 10.71
CA ALA A 53 -24.13 13.33 11.49
C ALA A 53 -22.72 12.95 12.00
N ASP A 54 -22.50 11.68 12.35
CA ASP A 54 -21.23 11.21 12.87
C ASP A 54 -20.20 11.05 11.74
N ASP A 55 -20.63 10.53 10.60
CA ASP A 55 -19.85 10.51 9.36
C ASP A 55 -19.39 11.91 8.98
N ARG A 56 -20.27 12.92 9.05
CA ARG A 56 -19.91 14.32 8.79
C ARG A 56 -18.79 14.79 9.74
N VAL A 57 -18.90 14.52 11.03
CA VAL A 57 -17.86 14.88 12.02
C VAL A 57 -16.52 14.23 11.67
N VAL A 58 -16.53 12.94 11.31
CA VAL A 58 -15.33 12.20 10.90
C VAL A 58 -14.69 12.84 9.67
N LEU A 59 -15.48 13.11 8.63
CA LEU A 59 -14.99 13.69 7.38
C LEU A 59 -14.45 15.12 7.55
N GLU A 60 -15.14 15.96 8.31
CA GLU A 60 -14.71 17.35 8.57
C GLU A 60 -13.40 17.37 9.36
N ARG A 61 -13.24 16.50 10.36
CA ARG A 61 -11.99 16.36 11.12
C ARG A 61 -10.86 15.81 10.27
N PHE A 62 -11.12 14.78 9.47
CA PHE A 62 -10.14 14.22 8.54
C PHE A 62 -9.56 15.29 7.60
N ILE A 63 -10.44 16.09 6.98
CA ILE A 63 -10.02 17.19 6.10
C ILE A 63 -9.26 18.26 6.89
N GLY A 64 -9.76 18.63 8.08
CA GLY A 64 -9.10 19.60 8.96
C GLY A 64 -7.66 19.19 9.30
N HIS A 65 -7.42 17.93 9.66
CA HIS A 65 -6.09 17.40 9.95
C HIS A 65 -5.16 17.48 8.73
N ALA A 66 -5.67 17.16 7.54
CA ALA A 66 -4.90 17.25 6.30
C ALA A 66 -4.47 18.69 5.99
N VAL A 67 -5.39 19.65 6.16
CA VAL A 67 -5.12 21.08 5.94
C VAL A 67 -4.10 21.61 6.94
N VAL A 68 -4.28 21.32 8.24
CA VAL A 68 -3.36 21.75 9.29
C VAL A 68 -1.95 21.21 9.04
N TYR A 69 -1.84 19.92 8.72
CA TYR A 69 -0.56 19.30 8.38
C TYR A 69 0.10 19.99 7.19
N ALA A 70 -0.63 20.22 6.09
CA ALA A 70 -0.07 20.81 4.87
C ALA A 70 0.40 22.25 5.08
N ARG A 71 -0.37 23.06 5.83
CA ARG A 71 -0.02 24.46 6.14
C ARG A 71 1.12 24.59 7.14
N GLY A 72 1.27 23.62 8.04
CA GLY A 72 2.33 23.61 9.05
C GLY A 72 3.68 23.09 8.53
N LEU A 73 3.72 22.57 7.29
CA LEU A 73 4.89 21.90 6.75
C LEU A 73 5.93 22.91 6.24
N THR A 74 7.20 22.69 6.61
CA THR A 74 8.32 23.47 6.06
C THR A 74 9.34 22.57 5.35
N GLN A 75 10.15 23.17 4.47
CA GLN A 75 11.20 22.44 3.76
C GLN A 75 12.23 21.83 4.73
N GLU A 76 12.58 22.52 5.81
CA GLU A 76 13.54 22.06 6.82
C GLU A 76 13.01 20.83 7.57
N GLN A 77 11.72 20.83 7.93
CA GLN A 77 11.08 19.68 8.55
C GLN A 77 11.08 18.48 7.61
N VAL A 78 10.71 18.70 6.36
CA VAL A 78 10.69 17.67 5.31
C VAL A 78 12.10 17.08 5.13
N LEU A 79 13.13 17.93 5.01
CA LEU A 79 14.52 17.51 4.90
C LEU A 79 14.99 16.72 6.12
N ALA A 80 14.72 17.21 7.33
CA ALA A 80 15.17 16.59 8.57
C ALA A 80 14.56 15.19 8.74
N ARG A 81 13.25 15.04 8.52
CA ARG A 81 12.55 13.76 8.63
C ARG A 81 12.99 12.77 7.55
N CYS A 82 13.17 13.24 6.31
CA CYS A 82 13.66 12.42 5.20
C CYS A 82 15.06 11.88 5.49
N ARG A 83 15.98 12.73 5.98
CA ARG A 83 17.36 12.34 6.30
C ARG A 83 17.45 11.32 7.42
N GLU A 84 16.51 11.33 8.37
CA GLU A 84 16.52 10.41 9.50
C GLU A 84 16.07 9.00 9.11
N ALA A 85 14.97 8.87 8.36
CA ALA A 85 14.46 7.58 7.93
C ALA A 85 13.52 7.73 6.70
N PRO A 86 14.02 7.57 5.46
CA PRO A 86 13.22 7.76 4.25
C PRO A 86 12.06 6.76 4.17
N GLU A 87 12.23 5.55 4.71
CA GLU A 87 11.13 4.58 4.83
C GLU A 87 10.00 5.13 5.70
N MET A 88 10.29 5.56 6.94
CA MET A 88 9.27 6.07 7.87
C MET A 88 8.64 7.36 7.35
N PHE A 89 9.45 8.20 6.72
CA PHE A 89 8.99 9.40 6.04
C PHE A 89 7.91 9.07 4.99
N ALA A 90 8.13 8.05 4.15
CA ALA A 90 7.15 7.65 3.14
C ALA A 90 5.86 7.08 3.75
N TRP A 91 5.94 6.39 4.90
CA TRP A 91 4.78 5.83 5.60
C TRP A 91 3.86 6.90 6.21
N VAL A 92 4.44 8.03 6.61
CA VAL A 92 3.72 9.10 7.33
C VAL A 92 3.37 10.25 6.39
N GLU A 93 4.39 10.86 5.78
CA GLU A 93 4.26 12.16 5.15
C GLU A 93 3.43 12.09 3.85
N PHE A 94 3.67 11.07 3.01
CA PHE A 94 2.86 10.87 1.80
C PHE A 94 1.41 10.48 2.10
N ARG A 95 1.16 9.83 3.24
CA ARG A 95 -0.21 9.48 3.66
C ARG A 95 -0.97 10.74 4.07
N HIS A 96 -0.33 11.63 4.83
CA HIS A 96 -0.92 12.94 5.14
C HIS A 96 -1.18 13.79 3.89
N LEU A 97 -0.23 13.87 2.96
CA LEU A 97 -0.45 14.60 1.71
C LEU A 97 -1.59 13.98 0.89
N ASN A 98 -1.68 12.65 0.82
CA ASN A 98 -2.73 11.99 0.06
C ASN A 98 -4.13 12.25 0.64
N CYS A 99 -4.26 12.57 1.92
CA CYS A 99 -5.54 13.02 2.48
C CYS A 99 -6.13 14.24 1.74
N LEU A 100 -5.30 15.08 1.12
CA LEU A 100 -5.78 16.22 0.33
C LEU A 100 -6.37 15.80 -1.03
N ASN A 101 -5.85 14.74 -1.67
CA ASN A 101 -6.51 14.14 -2.83
C ASN A 101 -7.90 13.59 -2.46
N VAL A 102 -8.02 12.99 -1.26
CA VAL A 102 -9.29 12.49 -0.73
C VAL A 102 -10.24 13.65 -0.41
N ALA A 103 -9.74 14.71 0.22
CA ALA A 103 -10.51 15.93 0.50
C ALA A 103 -11.08 16.55 -0.78
N TYR A 104 -10.28 16.65 -1.86
CA TYR A 104 -10.78 17.09 -3.16
C TYR A 104 -11.91 16.19 -3.69
N GLN A 105 -11.75 14.87 -3.64
CA GLN A 105 -12.81 13.96 -4.11
C GLN A 105 -14.09 14.05 -3.29
N LEU A 106 -14.01 14.35 -2.00
CA LEU A 106 -15.15 14.51 -1.11
C LEU A 106 -15.89 15.85 -1.27
N THR A 107 -15.21 16.89 -1.78
CA THR A 107 -15.72 18.28 -1.76
C THR A 107 -15.82 18.94 -3.13
N GLY A 108 -15.01 18.48 -4.10
CA GLY A 108 -14.80 19.13 -5.39
C GLY A 108 -13.97 20.41 -5.32
N ASP A 109 -13.45 20.79 -4.15
CA ASP A 109 -12.78 22.06 -3.93
C ASP A 109 -11.29 22.00 -4.30
N THR A 110 -10.92 22.71 -5.37
CA THR A 110 -9.56 22.71 -5.91
C THR A 110 -8.50 23.25 -4.94
N GLN A 111 -8.89 23.94 -3.86
CA GLN A 111 -7.93 24.40 -2.84
C GLN A 111 -7.13 23.23 -2.23
N TYR A 112 -7.73 22.04 -2.13
CA TYR A 112 -7.02 20.87 -1.58
C TYR A 112 -5.96 20.35 -2.56
N LEU A 113 -6.21 20.46 -3.87
CA LEU A 113 -5.21 20.15 -4.88
C LEU A 113 -4.07 21.17 -4.87
N ASP A 114 -4.37 22.44 -4.63
CA ASP A 114 -3.35 23.49 -4.48
C ASP A 114 -2.48 23.25 -3.23
N LEU A 115 -3.09 22.95 -2.08
CA LEU A 115 -2.35 22.61 -0.86
C LEU A 115 -1.43 21.38 -1.05
N LEU A 116 -1.89 20.35 -1.77
CA LEU A 116 -1.06 19.19 -2.06
C LEU A 116 0.09 19.57 -2.99
N ARG A 117 -0.19 20.33 -4.06
CA ARG A 117 0.84 20.82 -4.99
C ARG A 117 1.93 21.57 -4.23
N ASP A 118 1.53 22.54 -3.42
CA ASP A 118 2.46 23.43 -2.71
C ASP A 118 3.22 22.66 -1.62
N GLY A 119 2.53 21.79 -0.88
CA GLY A 119 3.15 20.89 0.10
C GLY A 119 4.17 19.96 -0.56
N PHE A 120 3.83 19.33 -1.68
CA PHE A 120 4.74 18.41 -2.39
C PHE A 120 5.92 19.14 -3.06
N ALA A 121 5.80 20.43 -3.37
CA ALA A 121 6.94 21.22 -3.85
C ALA A 121 8.09 21.23 -2.83
N LEU A 122 7.79 21.20 -1.52
CA LEU A 122 8.80 21.07 -0.45
C LEU A 122 9.55 19.73 -0.52
N PHE A 123 8.86 18.65 -0.90
CA PHE A 123 9.44 17.32 -1.05
C PHE A 123 10.32 17.25 -2.29
N ARG A 124 9.91 17.89 -3.39
CA ARG A 124 10.74 17.98 -4.60
C ARG A 124 12.00 18.82 -4.37
N ALA A 125 11.90 19.90 -3.59
CA ALA A 125 13.02 20.78 -3.30
C ALA A 125 14.17 20.10 -2.54
N ILE A 126 13.90 19.01 -1.82
CA ILE A 126 14.92 18.26 -1.09
C ILE A 126 15.47 17.03 -1.84
N MET A 127 14.97 16.75 -3.04
CA MET A 127 15.48 15.63 -3.84
C MET A 127 16.91 15.91 -4.27
N THR A 128 17.74 14.87 -4.31
CA THR A 128 19.11 14.95 -4.81
C THR A 128 19.34 13.97 -5.95
N THR A 129 20.23 14.31 -6.86
CA THR A 129 20.67 13.42 -7.93
C THR A 129 21.62 12.37 -7.36
N GLY A 130 21.28 11.09 -7.55
CA GLY A 130 22.14 9.97 -7.21
C GLY A 130 23.34 9.84 -8.15
N PRO A 131 24.30 8.95 -7.83
CA PRO A 131 25.45 8.66 -8.71
C PRO A 131 25.06 8.02 -10.05
N ASP A 132 23.80 7.60 -10.18
CA ASP A 132 23.19 7.01 -11.37
C ASP A 132 22.29 8.00 -12.12
N GLU A 133 22.46 9.31 -11.87
CA GLU A 133 21.72 10.43 -12.49
C GLU A 133 20.20 10.46 -12.21
N TYR A 134 19.70 9.57 -11.36
CA TYR A 134 18.31 9.56 -10.95
C TYR A 134 18.07 10.43 -9.72
N LEU A 135 16.98 11.19 -9.72
CA LEU A 135 16.54 11.90 -8.51
C LEU A 135 16.00 10.90 -7.48
N GLY A 136 16.30 11.14 -6.21
CA GLY A 136 15.81 10.36 -5.10
C GLY A 136 15.75 11.17 -3.80
N TRP A 137 15.21 10.53 -2.78
CA TRP A 137 15.17 11.06 -1.43
C TRP A 137 16.13 10.26 -0.57
N TYR A 138 17.27 10.87 -0.28
CA TYR A 138 18.38 10.19 0.36
C TYR A 138 18.38 10.44 1.86
N GLY A 139 18.38 9.36 2.64
CA GLY A 139 18.36 9.40 4.09
C GLY A 139 19.02 8.17 4.71
N LYS A 140 19.12 8.12 6.04
CA LYS A 140 19.70 6.96 6.73
C LYS A 140 18.75 5.75 6.65
N PRO A 141 19.25 4.52 6.47
CA PRO A 141 18.43 3.33 6.64
C PRO A 141 17.91 3.26 8.07
N ILE A 142 16.74 2.64 8.24
CA ILE A 142 16.21 2.32 9.57
C ILE A 142 17.20 1.44 10.35
N GLU A 143 17.18 1.56 11.67
CA GLU A 143 18.17 0.91 12.56
C GLU A 143 18.42 -0.58 12.25
N PRO A 144 17.40 -1.44 12.00
CA PRO A 144 17.63 -2.87 11.69
C PRO A 144 18.39 -3.13 10.38
N ARG A 145 18.46 -2.14 9.49
CA ARG A 145 19.08 -2.23 8.16
C ARG A 145 20.34 -1.36 8.04
N ARG A 146 20.71 -0.66 9.10
CA ARG A 146 21.93 0.15 9.16
C ARG A 146 23.16 -0.75 9.16
N LEU A 147 24.07 -0.49 8.22
CA LEU A 147 25.33 -1.19 8.13
C LEU A 147 26.24 -0.72 9.27
N LYS A 148 26.77 -1.66 10.06
CA LYS A 148 27.62 -1.34 11.22
C LYS A 148 28.92 -0.62 10.84
N ASP A 149 29.46 -0.98 9.69
CA ASP A 149 30.68 -0.43 9.10
C ASP A 149 30.44 0.86 8.31
N GLN A 150 29.18 1.18 7.97
CA GLN A 150 28.79 2.36 7.20
C GLN A 150 27.53 3.02 7.79
N PRO A 151 27.58 3.53 9.03
CA PRO A 151 26.40 4.05 9.74
C PRO A 151 25.81 5.32 9.11
N ASP A 152 26.61 6.06 8.35
CA ASP A 152 26.21 7.32 7.69
C ASP A 152 25.77 7.13 6.23
N LEU A 153 25.76 5.87 5.73
CA LEU A 153 25.33 5.57 4.38
C LEU A 153 23.92 6.14 4.13
N GLN A 154 23.82 6.98 3.10
CA GLN A 154 22.55 7.50 2.63
C GLN A 154 21.97 6.54 1.61
N ILE A 155 20.68 6.23 1.75
CA ILE A 155 19.94 5.34 0.87
C ILE A 155 18.79 6.07 0.19
N ASP A 156 18.51 5.68 -1.04
CA ASP A 156 17.20 5.87 -1.66
C ASP A 156 16.39 4.59 -1.43
N GLU A 157 15.10 4.72 -1.14
CA GLU A 157 14.25 3.61 -0.71
C GLU A 157 13.12 3.36 -1.70
N LEU A 158 12.90 2.09 -2.04
CA LEU A 158 12.03 1.72 -3.15
C LEU A 158 10.55 2.00 -2.86
N GLN A 159 10.03 1.70 -1.67
CA GLN A 159 8.62 1.99 -1.34
C GLN A 159 8.31 3.48 -1.40
N MET A 160 9.24 4.33 -0.97
CA MET A 160 9.12 5.77 -1.00
C MET A 160 8.80 6.27 -2.40
N ASN A 161 9.53 5.76 -3.40
CA ASN A 161 9.32 6.16 -4.78
C ASN A 161 7.96 5.69 -5.33
N PHE A 162 7.53 4.47 -5.03
CA PHE A 162 6.22 3.97 -5.49
C PHE A 162 5.03 4.61 -4.75
N ARG A 163 5.19 5.00 -3.47
CA ARG A 163 4.20 5.81 -2.75
C ARG A 163 4.09 7.21 -3.31
N ALA A 164 5.22 7.85 -3.65
CA ALA A 164 5.23 9.14 -4.33
C ALA A 164 4.55 9.03 -5.71
N ILE A 165 4.81 7.97 -6.47
CA ILE A 165 4.12 7.70 -7.75
C ILE A 165 2.60 7.62 -7.52
N SER A 166 2.13 6.84 -6.54
CA SER A 166 0.70 6.71 -6.24
C SER A 166 0.05 8.06 -5.89
N LEU A 167 0.69 8.84 -5.01
CA LEU A 167 0.24 10.17 -4.60
C LEU A 167 0.13 11.14 -5.80
N LEU A 168 1.19 11.23 -6.60
CA LEU A 168 1.29 12.17 -7.71
C LEU A 168 0.39 11.78 -8.88
N ALA A 169 0.31 10.49 -9.21
CA ALA A 169 -0.62 10.01 -10.22
C ALA A 169 -2.08 10.28 -9.79
N GLY A 170 -2.41 10.09 -8.50
CA GLY A 170 -3.70 10.49 -7.95
C GLY A 170 -3.99 11.97 -8.15
N TRP A 171 -3.03 12.85 -7.83
CA TRP A 171 -3.20 14.29 -8.04
C TRP A 171 -3.35 14.66 -9.52
N VAL A 172 -2.54 14.07 -10.41
CA VAL A 172 -2.61 14.32 -11.87
C VAL A 172 -3.96 13.90 -12.45
N GLU A 173 -4.46 12.73 -12.05
CA GLU A 173 -5.78 12.24 -12.47
C GLU A 173 -6.90 13.19 -12.04
N LEU A 174 -6.87 13.64 -10.78
CA LEU A 174 -7.86 14.57 -10.24
C LEU A 174 -7.76 15.96 -10.87
N ALA A 175 -6.55 16.50 -11.05
CA ALA A 175 -6.33 17.78 -11.72
C ALA A 175 -6.89 17.76 -13.15
N ARG A 176 -6.70 16.66 -13.90
CA ARG A 176 -7.22 16.49 -15.27
C ARG A 176 -8.73 16.30 -15.35
N SER A 177 -9.37 15.90 -14.26
CA SER A 177 -10.84 15.80 -14.21
C SER A 177 -11.53 17.18 -14.23
N ASN A 178 -10.77 18.27 -14.04
CA ASN A 178 -11.24 19.65 -14.17
C ASN A 178 -10.38 20.40 -15.21
N GLU A 179 -10.90 20.59 -16.42
CA GLU A 179 -10.17 21.19 -17.55
C GLU A 179 -9.56 22.56 -17.22
N GLY A 180 -10.33 23.44 -16.55
CA GLY A 180 -9.86 24.77 -16.17
C GLY A 180 -8.73 24.73 -15.13
N TYR A 181 -8.80 23.82 -14.16
CA TYR A 181 -7.73 23.62 -13.18
C TYR A 181 -6.47 23.02 -13.84
N ALA A 182 -6.65 22.01 -14.70
CA ALA A 182 -5.57 21.39 -15.45
C ALA A 182 -4.82 22.41 -16.32
N ALA A 183 -5.54 23.28 -17.03
CA ALA A 183 -4.93 24.30 -17.89
C ALA A 183 -4.06 25.28 -17.08
N ARG A 184 -4.53 25.74 -15.92
CA ARG A 184 -3.75 26.62 -15.02
C ARG A 184 -2.53 25.93 -14.41
N ASN A 185 -2.55 24.60 -14.28
CA ASN A 185 -1.50 23.80 -13.67
C ASN A 185 -0.76 22.89 -14.67
N ALA A 186 -0.81 23.21 -15.97
CA ALA A 186 -0.29 22.33 -17.01
C ALA A 186 1.21 22.02 -16.85
N GLU A 187 2.00 22.99 -16.37
CA GLU A 187 3.42 22.79 -16.07
C GLU A 187 3.65 21.84 -14.91
N THR A 188 2.89 21.99 -13.83
CA THR A 188 2.92 21.08 -12.67
C THR A 188 2.53 19.66 -13.07
N VAL A 189 1.46 19.50 -13.83
CA VAL A 189 1.00 18.19 -14.36
C VAL A 189 2.14 17.52 -15.14
N ARG A 190 2.77 18.25 -16.06
CA ARG A 190 3.89 17.75 -16.85
C ARG A 190 5.09 17.41 -15.97
N ALA A 191 5.45 18.27 -15.02
CA ALA A 191 6.58 18.04 -14.12
C ALA A 191 6.39 16.81 -13.23
N TYR A 192 5.18 16.54 -12.75
CA TYR A 192 4.88 15.35 -11.94
C TYR A 192 4.91 14.07 -12.77
N VAL A 193 4.32 14.08 -13.97
CA VAL A 193 4.43 12.94 -14.89
C VAL A 193 5.89 12.67 -15.23
N GLU A 194 6.66 13.70 -15.57
CA GLU A 194 8.09 13.58 -15.87
C GLU A 194 8.88 13.00 -14.69
N LEU A 195 8.65 13.49 -13.47
CA LEU A 195 9.30 12.97 -12.27
C LEU A 195 9.07 11.46 -12.12
N MET A 196 7.80 11.02 -12.23
CA MET A 196 7.44 9.60 -12.10
C MET A 196 8.06 8.74 -13.22
N GLU A 197 7.94 9.18 -14.48
CA GLU A 197 8.36 8.41 -15.65
C GLU A 197 9.88 8.38 -15.85
N LYS A 198 10.59 9.45 -15.48
CA LYS A 198 12.05 9.56 -15.68
C LYS A 198 12.87 9.20 -14.46
N HIS A 199 12.39 9.47 -13.25
CA HIS A 199 13.23 9.35 -12.05
C HIS A 199 12.73 8.37 -11.01
N LEU A 200 11.41 8.23 -10.78
CA LEU A 200 10.94 7.40 -9.67
C LEU A 200 10.82 5.92 -10.04
N PHE A 201 10.24 5.61 -11.20
CA PHE A 201 10.05 4.23 -11.66
C PHE A 201 11.31 3.59 -12.28
N PRO A 202 11.88 4.12 -13.38
CA PRO A 202 12.83 3.35 -14.21
C PRO A 202 14.14 3.04 -13.49
N LYS A 203 14.53 3.85 -12.49
CA LYS A 203 15.76 3.65 -11.72
C LYS A 203 15.83 2.31 -11.03
N TRP A 204 14.70 1.77 -10.56
CA TRP A 204 14.69 0.51 -9.83
C TRP A 204 14.97 -0.68 -10.73
N ASP A 205 14.57 -0.60 -11.99
CA ASP A 205 14.94 -1.58 -13.01
C ASP A 205 16.42 -1.46 -13.38
N ALA A 206 16.89 -0.23 -13.60
CA ALA A 206 18.30 0.05 -13.89
C ALA A 206 19.24 -0.40 -12.77
N ARG A 207 18.81 -0.26 -11.51
CA ARG A 207 19.52 -0.75 -10.31
C ARG A 207 19.40 -2.27 -10.11
N GLY A 208 18.60 -2.95 -10.92
CA GLY A 208 18.41 -4.40 -10.84
C GLY A 208 17.62 -4.84 -9.60
N HIS A 209 16.62 -4.07 -9.17
CA HIS A 209 15.72 -4.44 -8.05
C HIS A 209 14.51 -5.26 -8.50
N PHE A 210 14.34 -5.52 -9.79
CA PHE A 210 13.26 -6.35 -10.31
C PHE A 210 13.82 -7.64 -10.94
N ALA A 211 13.13 -8.76 -10.70
CA ALA A 211 13.37 -10.03 -11.38
C ALA A 211 12.06 -10.59 -11.92
N GLU A 212 12.10 -11.04 -13.18
CA GLU A 212 11.07 -11.90 -13.72
C GLU A 212 11.22 -13.32 -13.16
N ILE A 213 10.08 -13.94 -12.86
CA ILE A 213 10.00 -15.34 -12.44
C ILE A 213 9.30 -16.10 -13.58
N PRO A 214 10.05 -16.85 -14.41
CA PRO A 214 9.49 -17.53 -15.57
C PRO A 214 8.24 -18.34 -15.24
N GLY A 215 7.15 -18.09 -15.97
CA GLY A 215 5.86 -18.75 -15.79
C GLY A 215 5.09 -18.39 -14.51
N ARG A 216 5.61 -17.47 -13.67
CA ARG A 216 5.00 -17.11 -12.37
C ARG A 216 4.89 -15.61 -12.12
N GLY A 217 5.32 -14.76 -13.05
CA GLY A 217 5.24 -13.30 -12.92
C GLY A 217 6.59 -12.65 -12.65
N GLY A 218 6.69 -11.81 -11.62
CA GLY A 218 7.91 -11.08 -11.27
C GLY A 218 7.87 -10.46 -9.88
N VAL A 219 9.04 -10.18 -9.32
CA VAL A 219 9.18 -9.66 -7.95
C VAL A 219 10.14 -8.48 -7.91
N TYR A 220 9.84 -7.53 -7.02
CA TYR A 220 10.87 -6.63 -6.54
C TYR A 220 11.64 -7.29 -5.38
N TYR A 221 12.94 -7.05 -5.34
CA TYR A 221 13.83 -7.52 -4.28
C TYR A 221 14.86 -6.43 -3.95
N GLY A 222 15.26 -6.38 -2.69
CA GLY A 222 16.08 -5.30 -2.17
C GLY A 222 15.31 -3.99 -2.09
N LEU A 223 15.52 -3.28 -0.99
CA LEU A 223 14.72 -2.11 -0.65
C LEU A 223 15.50 -0.81 -0.69
N ASP A 224 16.79 -0.89 -0.42
CA ASP A 224 17.67 0.27 -0.26
C ASP A 224 18.76 0.25 -1.30
N TYR A 225 18.96 1.35 -1.99
CA TYR A 225 20.12 1.58 -2.82
C TYR A 225 21.07 2.55 -2.12
N PRO A 226 22.38 2.26 -1.99
CA PRO A 226 23.14 1.22 -2.70
C PRO A 226 23.38 -0.08 -1.89
N ILE A 227 22.58 -0.38 -0.86
CA ILE A 227 22.80 -1.57 -0.03
C ILE A 227 22.51 -2.84 -0.87
N PRO A 228 23.46 -3.77 -1.05
CA PRO A 228 23.33 -4.92 -1.96
C PRO A 228 22.43 -6.05 -1.40
N THR A 229 21.47 -5.75 -0.53
CA THR A 229 20.58 -6.76 0.05
C THR A 229 19.56 -7.22 -0.98
N LYS A 230 19.77 -8.40 -1.56
CA LYS A 230 18.85 -8.98 -2.56
C LYS A 230 17.87 -9.96 -1.92
N VAL A 231 16.94 -9.46 -1.11
CA VAL A 231 15.85 -10.27 -0.52
C VAL A 231 14.55 -9.89 -1.20
N THR A 232 13.80 -10.88 -1.67
CA THR A 232 12.45 -10.72 -2.22
C THR A 232 11.59 -9.91 -1.25
N LEU A 233 10.88 -8.91 -1.76
CA LEU A 233 9.98 -8.13 -0.92
C LEU A 233 8.74 -8.96 -0.54
N SER A 234 8.28 -8.77 0.68
CA SER A 234 7.03 -9.34 1.20
C SER A 234 5.81 -8.76 0.47
N HIS A 235 4.69 -9.49 0.48
CA HIS A 235 3.55 -9.16 -0.38
C HIS A 235 2.90 -7.81 -0.03
N GLU A 236 2.93 -7.39 1.23
CA GLU A 236 2.48 -6.07 1.65
C GLU A 236 3.37 -4.95 1.12
N LYS A 237 4.67 -5.20 0.91
CA LYS A 237 5.54 -4.23 0.25
C LYS A 237 5.26 -4.22 -1.25
N LEU A 238 5.15 -5.38 -1.88
CA LEU A 238 4.85 -5.52 -3.30
C LEU A 238 3.54 -4.82 -3.72
N SER A 239 2.55 -4.76 -2.82
CA SER A 239 1.29 -4.06 -3.12
C SER A 239 1.46 -2.56 -3.33
N ILE A 240 2.47 -1.93 -2.71
CA ILE A 240 2.79 -0.52 -2.90
C ILE A 240 3.23 -0.27 -4.35
N MET A 241 4.02 -1.18 -4.94
CA MET A 241 4.43 -1.08 -6.34
C MET A 241 3.23 -1.31 -7.25
N VAL A 242 2.36 -2.30 -6.96
CA VAL A 242 1.16 -2.54 -7.75
C VAL A 242 0.25 -1.30 -7.77
N ASP A 243 -0.05 -0.69 -6.63
CA ASP A 243 -0.88 0.53 -6.57
C ASP A 243 -0.24 1.69 -7.34
N GLY A 244 1.06 1.95 -7.13
CA GLY A 244 1.78 3.00 -7.85
C GLY A 244 1.78 2.78 -9.37
N LEU A 245 2.04 1.55 -9.82
CA LEU A 245 2.09 1.20 -11.24
C LEU A 245 0.74 1.29 -11.94
N LEU A 246 -0.33 0.82 -11.28
CA LEU A 246 -1.69 0.93 -11.82
C LEU A 246 -2.08 2.39 -12.01
N ARG A 247 -1.83 3.23 -11.00
CA ARG A 247 -2.11 4.68 -11.08
C ARG A 247 -1.26 5.38 -12.14
N LEU A 248 0.03 5.03 -12.23
CA LEU A 248 0.92 5.57 -13.26
C LEU A 248 0.44 5.18 -14.66
N HIS A 249 -0.02 3.95 -14.88
CA HIS A 249 -0.64 3.54 -16.14
C HIS A 249 -1.88 4.40 -16.45
N ARG A 250 -2.79 4.60 -15.49
CA ARG A 250 -4.01 5.39 -15.74
C ARG A 250 -3.72 6.82 -16.20
N VAL A 251 -2.65 7.45 -15.71
CA VAL A 251 -2.32 8.85 -16.08
C VAL A 251 -1.37 8.98 -17.27
N THR A 252 -0.71 7.92 -17.71
CA THR A 252 0.25 7.95 -18.83
C THR A 252 -0.22 7.16 -20.05
N GLY A 253 -1.10 6.18 -19.85
CA GLY A 253 -1.49 5.20 -20.87
C GLY A 253 -0.38 4.23 -21.26
N ARG A 254 0.78 4.22 -20.59
CA ARG A 254 1.90 3.35 -20.98
C ARG A 254 1.76 1.95 -20.41
N ASP A 255 1.81 0.96 -21.30
CA ASP A 255 1.56 -0.44 -20.99
C ASP A 255 2.64 -1.09 -20.12
N VAL A 256 3.88 -0.59 -20.16
CA VAL A 256 4.99 -1.13 -19.34
C VAL A 256 4.65 -1.13 -17.85
N TYR A 257 3.91 -0.14 -17.37
CA TYR A 257 3.52 -0.05 -15.96
C TYR A 257 2.47 -1.11 -15.59
N LEU A 258 1.45 -1.30 -16.44
CA LEU A 258 0.42 -2.30 -16.22
C LEU A 258 0.98 -3.72 -16.38
N ARG A 259 1.86 -3.96 -17.36
CA ARG A 259 2.61 -5.22 -17.51
C ARG A 259 3.40 -5.55 -16.24
N ARG A 260 4.10 -4.56 -15.67
CA ARG A 260 4.85 -4.75 -14.42
C ARG A 260 3.94 -5.04 -13.23
N ALA A 261 2.81 -4.35 -13.10
CA ALA A 261 1.81 -4.62 -12.07
C ALA A 261 1.24 -6.04 -12.20
N LEU A 262 0.98 -6.51 -13.42
CA LEU A 262 0.52 -7.86 -13.71
C LEU A 262 1.56 -8.93 -13.36
N GLN A 263 2.85 -8.68 -13.61
CA GLN A 263 3.93 -9.59 -13.19
C GLN A 263 3.96 -9.76 -11.66
N VAL A 264 3.88 -8.66 -10.91
CA VAL A 264 3.85 -8.71 -9.44
C VAL A 264 2.55 -9.35 -8.93
N GLY A 265 1.42 -9.07 -9.58
CA GLY A 265 0.14 -9.72 -9.30
C GLY A 265 0.15 -11.22 -9.54
N ALA A 266 0.73 -11.67 -10.65
CA ALA A 266 0.85 -13.07 -11.00
C ALA A 266 1.74 -13.81 -10.00
N TRP A 267 2.79 -13.15 -9.51
CA TRP A 267 3.60 -13.67 -8.42
C TRP A 267 2.77 -13.89 -7.17
N PHE A 268 1.99 -12.89 -6.72
CA PHE A 268 1.09 -13.04 -5.57
C PHE A 268 0.09 -14.19 -5.79
N LYS A 269 -0.57 -14.23 -6.94
CA LYS A 269 -1.52 -15.30 -7.30
C LYS A 269 -0.87 -16.68 -7.24
N SER A 270 0.40 -16.80 -7.67
CA SER A 270 1.15 -18.07 -7.67
C SER A 270 1.55 -18.56 -6.28
N ASN A 271 1.31 -17.76 -5.25
CA ASN A 271 1.60 -18.07 -3.85
C ASN A 271 0.32 -18.28 -3.02
N LEU A 272 -0.85 -18.34 -3.66
CA LEU A 272 -2.12 -18.68 -3.02
C LEU A 272 -2.28 -20.20 -2.89
N ALA A 273 -2.51 -20.68 -1.67
CA ALA A 273 -2.97 -22.03 -1.41
C ALA A 273 -4.51 -22.05 -1.46
N LEU A 274 -5.09 -23.01 -2.18
CA LEU A 274 -6.54 -23.22 -2.19
C LEU A 274 -6.85 -24.37 -1.24
N LYS A 275 -7.50 -24.05 -0.11
CA LYS A 275 -7.92 -25.03 0.89
C LYS A 275 -9.42 -25.06 0.96
N GLU A 276 -9.97 -26.23 0.66
CA GLU A 276 -11.41 -26.43 0.44
C GLU A 276 -11.89 -25.48 -0.66
N ASP A 277 -12.22 -24.25 -0.31
CA ASP A 277 -12.69 -23.22 -1.23
C ASP A 277 -12.39 -21.79 -0.70
N HIS A 278 -11.36 -21.64 0.14
CA HIS A 278 -10.81 -20.33 0.52
C HIS A 278 -9.32 -20.26 0.22
N TYR A 279 -8.81 -19.04 0.15
CA TYR A 279 -7.38 -18.80 -0.07
C TYR A 279 -6.64 -18.63 1.24
N GLU A 280 -5.46 -19.25 1.32
CA GLU A 280 -4.45 -18.94 2.33
C GLU A 280 -3.16 -18.51 1.64
N TRP A 281 -2.42 -17.60 2.28
CA TRP A 281 -1.12 -17.19 1.80
C TRP A 281 -0.19 -16.80 2.94
N MET A 282 1.10 -16.81 2.66
CA MET A 282 2.14 -16.36 3.58
C MET A 282 2.37 -14.87 3.39
N SER A 283 2.91 -14.17 4.40
CA SER A 283 3.34 -12.76 4.26
C SER A 283 4.48 -12.62 3.23
N TRP A 284 5.32 -13.65 3.12
CA TRP A 284 6.48 -13.70 2.23
C TRP A 284 6.68 -15.10 1.66
N ALA A 285 7.17 -15.18 0.43
CA ALA A 285 7.58 -16.41 -0.24
C ALA A 285 8.93 -16.22 -0.97
N PRO A 286 9.83 -17.21 -0.93
CA PRO A 286 11.10 -17.13 -1.65
C PRO A 286 10.87 -17.20 -3.16
N ALA A 287 11.58 -16.36 -3.92
CA ALA A 287 11.43 -16.26 -5.36
C ALA A 287 12.69 -16.72 -6.12
N GLY A 288 13.86 -16.72 -5.49
CA GLY A 288 15.08 -17.14 -6.18
C GLY A 288 16.28 -17.40 -5.26
N LYS A 289 17.41 -17.80 -5.85
CA LYS A 289 18.65 -18.11 -5.12
C LYS A 289 19.17 -16.94 -4.26
N TRP A 290 18.78 -15.71 -4.59
CA TRP A 290 19.12 -14.52 -3.80
C TRP A 290 18.49 -14.54 -2.39
N ASP A 291 17.39 -15.27 -2.20
CA ASP A 291 16.74 -15.43 -0.90
C ASP A 291 17.42 -16.45 0.02
N VAL A 292 18.40 -17.23 -0.49
CA VAL A 292 19.16 -18.20 0.30
C VAL A 292 20.14 -17.49 1.22
N HIS A 293 20.20 -17.94 2.48
CA HIS A 293 21.13 -17.41 3.46
C HIS A 293 22.57 -17.70 3.03
N PRO A 294 23.47 -16.70 2.98
CA PRO A 294 24.82 -16.88 2.43
C PRO A 294 25.63 -17.93 3.20
N ASP A 295 25.50 -17.95 4.54
CA ASP A 295 26.25 -18.89 5.39
C ASP A 295 25.49 -20.18 5.75
N LYS A 296 24.24 -20.34 5.29
CA LYS A 296 23.37 -21.46 5.63
C LYS A 296 22.61 -21.90 4.38
N PRO A 297 23.20 -22.73 3.51
CA PRO A 297 22.68 -23.00 2.17
C PRO A 297 21.30 -23.67 2.15
N ASP A 298 20.87 -24.29 3.25
CA ASP A 298 19.53 -24.86 3.42
C ASP A 298 18.62 -24.02 4.34
N ALA A 299 18.90 -22.71 4.45
CA ALA A 299 18.05 -21.74 5.14
C ALA A 299 17.78 -20.51 4.27
N TRP A 300 16.60 -19.92 4.46
CA TRP A 300 16.25 -18.64 3.86
C TRP A 300 16.85 -17.46 4.65
N ARG A 301 17.11 -16.35 3.97
CA ARG A 301 17.48 -15.06 4.60
C ARG A 301 16.37 -14.53 5.50
N VAL A 302 15.11 -14.76 5.10
CA VAL A 302 13.94 -14.45 5.92
C VAL A 302 13.66 -15.63 6.84
N GLY A 303 13.84 -15.41 8.15
CA GLY A 303 13.69 -16.46 9.16
C GLY A 303 12.25 -16.86 9.49
N TRP A 304 11.25 -16.25 8.84
CA TRP A 304 9.84 -16.48 9.14
C TRP A 304 8.99 -16.51 7.87
N ILE A 305 8.35 -17.65 7.64
CA ILE A 305 7.42 -17.89 6.53
C ILE A 305 6.09 -18.32 7.14
N ALA A 306 5.18 -17.40 7.37
CA ALA A 306 3.82 -17.72 7.81
C ALA A 306 2.84 -16.62 7.37
N PRO A 307 1.53 -16.82 7.56
CA PRO A 307 0.55 -15.74 7.46
C PRO A 307 0.93 -14.54 8.33
N ASP A 308 0.76 -13.32 7.83
CA ASP A 308 1.06 -12.11 8.60
C ASP A 308 0.30 -12.09 9.94
N PRO A 309 0.98 -11.91 11.09
CA PRO A 309 0.30 -11.77 12.37
C PRO A 309 -0.30 -10.37 12.54
N ASN A 310 -0.02 -9.42 11.65
CA ASN A 310 -0.53 -8.06 11.70
C ASN A 310 -1.62 -7.83 10.63
N GLY A 311 -2.86 -7.63 11.07
CA GLY A 311 -4.03 -7.48 10.21
C GLY A 311 -3.85 -6.44 9.10
N PRO A 312 -3.42 -5.20 9.40
CA PRO A 312 -3.09 -4.19 8.39
C PRO A 312 -2.14 -4.65 7.27
N TRP A 313 -1.15 -5.50 7.58
CA TRP A 313 -0.13 -5.96 6.64
C TRP A 313 -0.71 -7.04 5.72
N TYR A 314 -1.46 -7.96 6.33
CA TYR A 314 -2.29 -8.91 5.62
C TYR A 314 -3.26 -8.21 4.64
N VAL A 315 -4.04 -7.23 5.11
CA VAL A 315 -5.00 -6.48 4.27
C VAL A 315 -4.28 -5.78 3.12
N THR A 316 -3.11 -5.21 3.40
CA THR A 316 -2.28 -4.54 2.40
C THR A 316 -1.83 -5.51 1.30
N SER A 317 -1.45 -6.76 1.64
CA SER A 317 -1.11 -7.77 0.62
C SER A 317 -2.32 -8.15 -0.26
N LEU A 318 -3.51 -8.25 0.33
CA LEU A 318 -4.75 -8.55 -0.39
C LEU A 318 -5.11 -7.48 -1.44
N SER A 319 -4.70 -6.23 -1.21
CA SER A 319 -4.94 -5.15 -2.18
C SER A 319 -4.33 -5.40 -3.55
N ILE A 320 -3.30 -6.25 -3.68
CA ILE A 320 -2.78 -6.68 -4.99
C ILE A 320 -3.89 -7.31 -5.83
N ALA A 321 -4.59 -8.29 -5.23
CA ALA A 321 -5.64 -9.01 -5.93
C ALA A 321 -6.84 -8.13 -6.23
N LEU A 322 -7.27 -7.33 -5.24
CA LEU A 322 -8.46 -6.51 -5.37
C LEU A 322 -8.26 -5.37 -6.37
N ASN A 323 -7.08 -4.75 -6.38
CA ASN A 323 -6.76 -3.71 -7.36
C ASN A 323 -6.80 -4.28 -8.79
N LEU A 324 -6.20 -5.45 -9.03
CA LEU A 324 -6.19 -6.06 -10.37
C LEU A 324 -7.58 -6.59 -10.78
N TYR A 325 -8.33 -7.21 -9.86
CA TYR A 325 -9.72 -7.60 -10.05
C TYR A 325 -10.59 -6.41 -10.49
N GLN A 326 -10.46 -5.26 -9.82
CA GLN A 326 -11.23 -4.05 -10.14
C GLN A 326 -10.88 -3.45 -11.51
N HIS A 327 -9.71 -3.77 -12.07
CA HIS A 327 -9.32 -3.43 -13.45
C HIS A 327 -9.78 -4.49 -14.47
N GLY A 328 -10.47 -5.55 -14.04
CA GLY A 328 -10.88 -6.65 -14.90
C GLY A 328 -9.73 -7.58 -15.32
N LEU A 329 -8.65 -7.63 -14.52
CA LEU A 329 -7.42 -8.33 -14.87
C LEU A 329 -7.00 -9.32 -13.78
N LEU A 330 -6.45 -10.44 -14.24
CA LEU A 330 -5.73 -11.49 -13.49
C LEU A 330 -6.55 -12.27 -12.46
N PHE A 331 -7.40 -11.61 -11.67
CA PHE A 331 -8.27 -12.21 -10.66
C PHE A 331 -9.72 -12.23 -11.15
N THR A 332 -10.39 -13.36 -10.95
CA THR A 332 -11.76 -13.61 -11.41
C THR A 332 -12.79 -13.41 -10.29
N ASP A 333 -14.06 -13.54 -10.64
CA ASP A 333 -15.15 -13.50 -9.65
C ASP A 333 -15.04 -14.68 -8.66
N ALA A 334 -14.61 -15.86 -9.14
CA ALA A 334 -14.32 -17.01 -8.28
C ALA A 334 -13.13 -16.73 -7.33
N ASP A 335 -12.09 -16.01 -7.78
CA ASP A 335 -11.02 -15.58 -6.89
C ASP A 335 -11.54 -14.65 -5.78
N LEU A 336 -12.41 -13.70 -6.14
CA LEU A 336 -13.04 -12.79 -5.18
C LEU A 336 -13.89 -13.53 -4.15
N GLU A 337 -14.72 -14.49 -4.57
CA GLU A 337 -15.54 -15.32 -3.67
C GLU A 337 -14.68 -16.06 -2.65
N ARG A 338 -13.53 -16.62 -3.07
CA ARG A 338 -12.58 -17.30 -2.19
C ARG A 338 -11.94 -16.34 -1.18
N PHE A 339 -11.63 -15.11 -1.56
CA PHE A 339 -11.16 -14.08 -0.61
C PHE A 339 -12.25 -13.64 0.36
N VAL A 340 -13.50 -13.47 -0.10
CA VAL A 340 -14.65 -13.20 0.77
C VAL A 340 -14.82 -14.33 1.79
N LYS A 341 -14.74 -15.59 1.34
CA LYS A 341 -14.82 -16.75 2.23
C LYS A 341 -13.71 -16.76 3.26
N THR A 342 -12.47 -16.53 2.84
CA THR A 342 -11.30 -16.38 3.75
C THR A 342 -11.60 -15.38 4.88
N GLN A 343 -12.12 -14.21 4.54
CA GLN A 343 -12.43 -13.16 5.51
C GLN A 343 -13.55 -13.56 6.47
N LYS A 344 -14.60 -14.23 5.97
CA LYS A 344 -15.77 -14.62 6.77
C LYS A 344 -15.52 -15.83 7.66
N THR A 345 -14.77 -16.82 7.17
CA THR A 345 -14.65 -18.13 7.84
C THR A 345 -13.36 -18.26 8.64
N MET A 346 -12.28 -17.66 8.14
CA MET A 346 -10.96 -17.77 8.76
C MET A 346 -10.66 -16.56 9.63
N CYS A 347 -10.80 -15.34 9.07
CA CYS A 347 -10.31 -14.13 9.71
C CYS A 347 -11.24 -13.52 10.77
N TRP A 348 -12.52 -13.88 10.80
CA TRP A 348 -13.54 -13.30 11.68
C TRP A 348 -14.31 -14.38 12.44
N ASN A 349 -14.80 -14.07 13.64
CA ASN A 349 -15.56 -14.98 14.50
C ASN A 349 -17.07 -15.07 14.18
N GLY A 350 -17.60 -14.22 13.30
CA GLY A 350 -19.03 -14.20 12.97
C GLY A 350 -19.87 -13.26 13.83
N ASP A 351 -19.28 -12.52 14.78
CA ASP A 351 -19.97 -11.59 15.67
C ASP A 351 -19.77 -10.13 15.20
N LEU A 352 -20.87 -9.42 14.92
CA LEU A 352 -20.86 -8.02 14.49
C LEU A 352 -20.71 -7.03 15.66
N GLU A 353 -21.19 -7.40 16.85
CA GLU A 353 -21.17 -6.54 18.03
C GLU A 353 -19.84 -6.65 18.77
N ARG A 354 -19.23 -7.84 18.74
CA ARG A 354 -17.95 -8.16 19.39
C ARG A 354 -17.01 -8.86 18.41
N PRO A 355 -16.57 -8.17 17.36
CA PRO A 355 -15.74 -8.80 16.34
C PRO A 355 -14.38 -9.17 16.91
N GLU A 356 -14.01 -10.44 16.72
CA GLU A 356 -12.67 -10.95 17.00
C GLU A 356 -12.02 -11.39 15.70
N TYR A 357 -10.70 -11.18 15.62
CA TYR A 357 -9.94 -11.39 14.40
C TYR A 357 -8.86 -12.47 14.54
N ARG A 358 -8.65 -13.18 13.44
CA ARG A 358 -7.73 -14.31 13.29
C ARG A 358 -6.96 -14.15 11.98
N THR A 359 -5.86 -14.88 11.82
CA THR A 359 -5.11 -14.86 10.55
C THR A 359 -5.89 -15.54 9.42
N VAL A 360 -5.38 -15.45 8.17
CA VAL A 360 -5.95 -16.20 7.03
C VAL A 360 -5.98 -17.70 7.21
N ALA A 361 -5.13 -18.24 8.09
CA ALA A 361 -5.12 -19.66 8.45
C ALA A 361 -5.96 -19.93 9.71
N GLY A 362 -6.76 -18.96 10.18
CA GLY A 362 -7.61 -19.09 11.36
C GLY A 362 -6.85 -19.10 12.69
N ALA A 363 -5.56 -18.73 12.72
CA ALA A 363 -4.78 -18.75 13.94
C ALA A 363 -5.18 -17.61 14.89
N THR A 364 -5.07 -17.87 16.19
CA THR A 364 -5.23 -16.90 17.30
C THR A 364 -3.96 -16.84 18.14
N GLY A 365 -3.79 -15.76 18.93
CA GLY A 365 -2.71 -15.67 19.91
C GLY A 365 -2.23 -14.23 20.14
N LYS A 366 -1.39 -14.06 21.17
CA LYS A 366 -0.90 -12.72 21.61
C LYS A 366 -0.09 -11.95 20.57
N TRP A 367 0.38 -12.62 19.52
CA TRP A 367 1.15 -12.01 18.44
C TRP A 367 0.26 -11.50 17.32
N ILE A 368 -1.00 -11.96 17.27
CA ILE A 368 -1.96 -11.61 16.24
C ILE A 368 -2.65 -10.31 16.66
N LYS A 369 -2.52 -9.28 15.83
CA LYS A 369 -2.94 -7.90 16.16
C LYS A 369 -3.71 -7.27 15.01
N GLY A 370 -4.66 -6.41 15.35
CA GLY A 370 -5.40 -5.60 14.38
C GLY A 370 -6.58 -6.32 13.73
N ARG A 371 -7.27 -5.59 12.86
CA ARG A 371 -8.44 -6.08 12.12
C ARG A 371 -7.96 -6.85 10.89
N PHE A 372 -8.22 -8.16 10.84
CA PHE A 372 -8.00 -8.97 9.64
C PHE A 372 -9.22 -8.84 8.73
N LEU A 373 -9.48 -7.61 8.29
CA LEU A 373 -10.63 -7.22 7.49
C LEU A 373 -10.22 -6.20 6.45
N SER A 374 -10.13 -6.63 5.19
CA SER A 374 -10.02 -5.73 4.05
C SER A 374 -11.33 -4.97 3.79
N TYR A 375 -11.26 -3.64 3.86
CA TYR A 375 -12.34 -2.75 3.44
C TYR A 375 -12.69 -2.89 1.96
N GLN A 376 -11.70 -3.17 1.09
CA GLN A 376 -11.91 -3.34 -0.35
C GLN A 376 -12.78 -4.57 -0.65
N VAL A 377 -12.52 -5.69 0.05
CA VAL A 377 -13.33 -6.92 -0.10
C VAL A 377 -14.74 -6.73 0.45
N ALA A 378 -14.90 -5.89 1.47
CA ALA A 378 -16.18 -5.68 2.14
C ALA A 378 -17.28 -5.15 1.20
N HIS A 379 -16.94 -4.51 0.06
CA HIS A 379 -17.94 -4.08 -0.92
C HIS A 379 -18.67 -5.22 -1.63
N TYR A 380 -18.10 -6.42 -1.61
CA TYR A 380 -18.60 -7.58 -2.35
C TYR A 380 -19.37 -8.58 -1.49
N ASP A 381 -19.50 -8.32 -0.19
CA ASP A 381 -20.33 -9.11 0.72
C ASP A 381 -21.05 -8.20 1.71
N PRO A 382 -22.39 -8.26 1.80
CA PRO A 382 -23.16 -7.34 2.63
C PRO A 382 -22.88 -7.51 4.13
N VAL A 383 -22.46 -8.68 4.60
CA VAL A 383 -22.13 -8.91 6.01
C VAL A 383 -20.76 -8.30 6.34
N LEU A 384 -19.76 -8.51 5.47
CA LEU A 384 -18.46 -7.87 5.61
C LEU A 384 -18.57 -6.34 5.49
N ARG A 385 -19.45 -5.82 4.62
CA ARG A 385 -19.73 -4.38 4.54
C ARG A 385 -20.18 -3.81 5.88
N ARG A 386 -21.17 -4.45 6.52
CA ARG A 386 -21.67 -4.02 7.84
C ARG A 386 -20.57 -4.08 8.90
N LEU A 387 -19.80 -5.17 8.92
CA LEU A 387 -18.67 -5.33 9.83
C LEU A 387 -17.59 -4.24 9.63
N ALA A 388 -17.40 -3.81 8.39
CA ALA A 388 -16.37 -2.85 8.01
C ALA A 388 -16.77 -1.38 8.23
N PHE A 389 -18.05 -1.04 8.13
CA PHE A 389 -18.46 0.36 8.02
C PHE A 389 -19.57 0.81 8.96
N ASP A 390 -20.15 -0.11 9.74
CA ASP A 390 -21.25 0.16 10.66
C ASP A 390 -20.87 -0.25 12.11
N GLY A 391 -21.67 0.18 13.08
CA GLY A 391 -21.65 -0.35 14.45
C GLY A 391 -20.32 -0.09 15.18
N PRO A 392 -19.68 -1.10 15.80
CA PRO A 392 -18.49 -0.88 16.63
C PRO A 392 -17.32 -0.21 15.92
N HIS A 393 -17.14 -0.43 14.60
CA HIS A 393 -16.04 0.19 13.89
C HIS A 393 -16.30 1.65 13.53
N GLU A 394 -17.53 1.98 13.14
CA GLU A 394 -17.95 3.37 12.92
C GLU A 394 -17.77 4.20 14.20
N ALA A 395 -18.17 3.66 15.36
CA ALA A 395 -17.95 4.29 16.65
C ALA A 395 -16.45 4.46 16.99
N GLU A 396 -15.59 3.51 16.59
CA GLU A 396 -14.13 3.64 16.73
C GLU A 396 -13.59 4.79 15.88
N GLN A 397 -14.04 4.92 14.63
CA GLN A 397 -13.64 6.00 13.73
C GLN A 397 -14.06 7.37 14.28
N LEU A 398 -15.30 7.49 14.77
CA LEU A 398 -15.78 8.70 15.42
C LEU A 398 -14.93 9.04 16.66
N LYS A 399 -14.65 8.07 17.53
CA LYS A 399 -13.82 8.26 18.72
C LYS A 399 -12.39 8.69 18.37
N GLY A 400 -11.81 8.10 17.33
CA GLY A 400 -10.45 8.39 16.86
C GLY A 400 -10.32 9.69 16.06
N SER A 401 -11.44 10.24 15.57
CA SER A 401 -11.45 11.36 14.62
C SER A 401 -10.77 12.64 15.12
N SER A 402 -10.64 12.85 16.44
CA SER A 402 -9.94 14.02 16.99
C SER A 402 -8.42 13.94 16.91
N SER A 403 -7.85 12.75 16.71
CA SER A 403 -6.40 12.56 16.55
C SER A 403 -5.97 12.86 15.11
N SER A 404 -4.91 13.65 14.94
CA SER A 404 -4.31 13.94 13.63
C SER A 404 -3.84 12.70 12.88
N TRP A 405 -3.41 11.67 13.62
CA TRP A 405 -3.05 10.38 13.05
C TRP A 405 -4.27 9.47 12.86
N ALA A 406 -5.01 9.17 13.93
CA ALA A 406 -6.10 8.19 13.86
C ALA A 406 -7.26 8.68 12.99
N GLY A 407 -7.66 9.95 13.16
CA GLY A 407 -8.69 10.62 12.38
C GLY A 407 -8.22 11.25 11.08
N GLY A 408 -6.91 11.41 10.87
CA GLY A 408 -6.32 11.91 9.64
C GLY A 408 -5.76 10.77 8.80
N ALA A 409 -4.43 10.65 8.74
CA ALA A 409 -3.74 9.72 7.86
C ALA A 409 -4.25 8.26 7.99
N ASN A 410 -4.45 7.74 9.20
CA ASN A 410 -4.88 6.35 9.39
C ASN A 410 -6.33 6.11 8.93
N ALA A 411 -7.23 7.07 9.12
CA ALA A 411 -8.63 6.99 8.67
C ALA A 411 -8.81 7.02 7.14
N GLN A 412 -7.76 7.38 6.39
CA GLN A 412 -7.82 7.51 4.93
C GLN A 412 -8.42 6.28 4.23
N ASP A 413 -8.01 5.07 4.60
CA ASP A 413 -8.49 3.85 3.92
C ASP A 413 -9.96 3.58 4.23
N TYR A 414 -10.40 3.81 5.49
CA TYR A 414 -11.81 3.72 5.86
C TYR A 414 -12.65 4.72 5.06
N ILE A 415 -12.20 5.99 4.98
CA ILE A 415 -12.91 7.05 4.29
C ILE A 415 -12.99 6.80 2.78
N CYS A 416 -11.85 6.47 2.14
CA CYS A 416 -11.81 6.14 0.73
C CYS A 416 -12.76 5.00 0.40
N GLU A 417 -12.74 3.94 1.21
CA GLU A 417 -13.55 2.77 0.92
C GLU A 417 -15.04 3.00 1.19
N LYS A 418 -15.42 3.61 2.33
CA LYS A 418 -16.82 3.88 2.68
C LYS A 418 -17.48 4.89 1.74
N PHE A 419 -16.78 5.98 1.41
CA PHE A 419 -17.40 7.16 0.78
C PHE A 419 -17.08 7.31 -0.71
N LEU A 420 -15.92 6.83 -1.16
CA LEU A 420 -15.50 7.01 -2.56
C LEU A 420 -15.63 5.71 -3.37
N MET A 421 -15.17 4.57 -2.83
CA MET A 421 -15.16 3.30 -3.55
C MET A 421 -16.50 2.57 -3.47
N ALA A 422 -17.16 2.53 -2.32
CA ALA A 422 -18.44 1.85 -2.18
C ALA A 422 -19.49 2.29 -3.22
N PRO A 423 -19.74 3.61 -3.45
CA PRO A 423 -20.67 4.03 -4.49
C PRO A 423 -20.23 3.65 -5.91
N ARG A 424 -18.93 3.58 -6.19
CA ARG A 424 -18.39 3.17 -7.49
C ARG A 424 -18.59 1.68 -7.71
N VAL A 425 -18.26 0.85 -6.73
CA VAL A 425 -18.42 -0.62 -6.79
C VAL A 425 -19.89 -1.00 -6.89
N ALA A 426 -20.78 -0.29 -6.17
CA ALA A 426 -22.22 -0.52 -6.26
C ALA A 426 -22.80 -0.27 -7.67
N LYS A 427 -22.24 0.69 -8.42
CA LYS A 427 -22.62 0.95 -9.82
C LYS A 427 -21.96 -0.03 -10.78
N HIS A 428 -20.70 -0.35 -10.55
CA HIS A 428 -19.91 -1.22 -11.41
C HIS A 428 -18.91 -2.02 -10.55
N PRO A 429 -19.10 -3.35 -10.36
CA PRO A 429 -18.28 -4.16 -9.45
C PRO A 429 -16.77 -4.08 -9.72
N LYS A 430 -16.39 -3.80 -10.97
CA LYS A 430 -14.99 -3.61 -11.42
C LYS A 430 -14.82 -2.17 -11.94
N PRO A 431 -14.73 -1.15 -11.06
CA PRO A 431 -14.87 0.25 -11.46
C PRO A 431 -13.80 0.74 -12.46
N TYR A 432 -12.72 -0.02 -12.65
CA TYR A 432 -11.65 0.29 -13.60
C TYR A 432 -11.57 -0.72 -14.77
N ALA A 433 -12.61 -1.53 -15.01
CA ALA A 433 -12.62 -2.55 -16.06
C ALA A 433 -12.25 -2.01 -17.46
N SER A 434 -12.70 -0.78 -17.79
CA SER A 434 -12.37 -0.16 -19.07
C SER A 434 -10.86 0.05 -19.29
N VAL A 435 -10.06 0.14 -18.23
CA VAL A 435 -8.60 0.20 -18.32
C VAL A 435 -8.05 -1.14 -18.79
N GLY A 436 -8.49 -2.25 -18.18
CA GLY A 436 -8.08 -3.59 -18.58
C GLY A 436 -8.57 -3.96 -19.98
N GLU A 437 -9.79 -3.60 -20.34
CA GLU A 437 -10.34 -3.79 -21.69
C GLU A 437 -9.49 -3.09 -22.76
N ARG A 438 -9.09 -1.84 -22.53
CA ARG A 438 -8.20 -1.12 -23.44
C ARG A 438 -6.83 -1.76 -23.55
N PHE A 439 -6.26 -2.21 -22.42
CA PHE A 439 -4.97 -2.90 -22.42
C PHE A 439 -5.02 -4.19 -23.24
N LEU A 440 -6.07 -5.01 -23.07
CA LEU A 440 -6.25 -6.28 -23.76
C LEU A 440 -6.71 -6.17 -25.23
N ALA A 441 -7.09 -4.97 -25.68
CA ALA A 441 -7.40 -4.71 -27.08
C ALA A 441 -6.15 -4.76 -27.96
N ASP A 442 -4.97 -4.50 -27.40
CA ASP A 442 -3.69 -4.74 -28.09
C ASP A 442 -3.31 -6.22 -28.04
N LYS A 443 -3.00 -6.81 -29.20
CA LYS A 443 -2.68 -8.24 -29.31
C LYS A 443 -1.44 -8.61 -28.48
N GLY A 444 -0.40 -7.77 -28.49
CA GLY A 444 0.85 -8.05 -27.77
C GLY A 444 0.65 -8.02 -26.26
N ASN A 445 -0.19 -7.14 -25.75
CA ASN A 445 -0.61 -7.10 -24.36
C ASN A 445 -1.49 -8.29 -23.98
N LYS A 446 -2.40 -8.70 -24.87
CA LYS A 446 -3.21 -9.90 -24.67
C LYS A 446 -2.37 -11.17 -24.61
N ASP A 447 -1.45 -11.37 -25.57
CA ASP A 447 -0.55 -12.53 -25.57
C ASP A 447 0.30 -12.58 -24.28
N PHE A 448 0.80 -11.42 -23.83
CA PHE A 448 1.52 -11.29 -22.57
C PHE A 448 0.64 -11.64 -21.37
N TYR A 449 -0.59 -11.12 -21.32
CA TYR A 449 -1.54 -11.38 -20.25
C TYR A 449 -1.92 -12.86 -20.18
N ASP A 450 -2.22 -13.49 -21.33
CA ASP A 450 -2.58 -14.90 -21.42
C ASP A 450 -1.43 -15.80 -20.92
N GLY A 451 -0.17 -15.38 -21.11
CA GLY A 451 1.00 -16.08 -20.57
C GLY A 451 1.21 -15.95 -19.06
N LEU A 452 0.54 -15.00 -18.40
CA LEU A 452 0.55 -14.83 -16.95
C LEU A 452 -0.72 -15.36 -16.26
N PHE A 453 -1.82 -15.48 -16.99
CA PHE A 453 -3.11 -15.85 -16.44
C PHE A 453 -3.19 -17.36 -16.18
N PHE A 454 -3.67 -17.71 -14.98
CA PHE A 454 -4.02 -19.08 -14.63
C PHE A 454 -5.08 -19.10 -13.52
N GLU A 455 -5.75 -20.23 -13.38
CA GLU A 455 -6.64 -20.52 -12.25
C GLU A 455 -5.87 -21.23 -11.14
N VAL A 456 -6.08 -20.81 -9.88
CA VAL A 456 -5.54 -21.55 -8.74
C VAL A 456 -6.43 -22.79 -8.51
N THR A 457 -5.84 -23.96 -8.71
CA THR A 457 -6.48 -25.26 -8.46
C THR A 457 -5.93 -25.90 -7.19
N ALA A 458 -6.76 -26.65 -6.45
CA ALA A 458 -6.33 -27.29 -5.20
C ALA A 458 -5.15 -28.25 -5.44
N PRO A 459 -4.14 -28.28 -4.54
CA PRO A 459 -4.06 -27.55 -3.26
C PRO A 459 -3.56 -26.09 -3.37
N GLY A 460 -3.28 -25.61 -4.58
CA GLY A 460 -2.61 -24.33 -4.84
C GLY A 460 -1.12 -24.37 -4.47
N ALA A 461 -0.58 -23.22 -4.08
CA ALA A 461 0.83 -23.08 -3.75
C ALA A 461 1.21 -23.78 -2.44
N ALA A 462 2.34 -24.50 -2.47
CA ALA A 462 3.06 -24.95 -1.28
C ALA A 462 4.35 -24.13 -1.16
N THR A 463 4.38 -23.16 -0.24
CA THR A 463 5.58 -22.31 -0.04
C THR A 463 6.72 -23.16 0.52
N PRO A 464 7.89 -23.23 -0.17
CA PRO A 464 9.00 -24.05 0.28
C PRO A 464 9.58 -23.50 1.58
N ARG A 465 9.72 -24.38 2.57
CA ARG A 465 10.27 -24.11 3.91
C ARG A 465 11.79 -24.04 3.90
N THR A 466 12.43 -24.67 2.92
CA THR A 466 13.88 -24.66 2.76
C THR A 466 14.30 -24.48 1.29
N PRO A 467 15.51 -23.97 1.03
CA PRO A 467 16.12 -23.97 -0.30
C PRO A 467 16.12 -25.33 -0.98
N ARG A 468 16.35 -26.42 -0.24
CA ARG A 468 16.31 -27.78 -0.81
C ARG A 468 14.93 -28.16 -1.34
N GLU A 469 13.85 -27.73 -0.68
CA GLU A 469 12.49 -27.97 -1.18
C GLU A 469 12.22 -27.22 -2.49
N MET A 470 12.84 -26.05 -2.69
CA MET A 470 12.65 -25.23 -3.88
C MET A 470 13.55 -25.64 -5.06
N PHE A 471 14.83 -25.94 -4.80
CA PHE A 471 15.85 -26.12 -5.83
C PHE A 471 16.34 -27.57 -5.96
N GLY A 472 15.90 -28.47 -5.08
CA GLY A 472 16.39 -29.86 -5.03
C GLY A 472 17.70 -30.02 -4.25
N ARG A 473 18.30 -31.22 -4.33
CA ARG A 473 19.67 -31.45 -3.87
C ARG A 473 20.60 -31.05 -5.02
N GLU A 474 21.43 -30.05 -4.81
CA GLU A 474 22.59 -29.79 -5.68
C GLU A 474 23.66 -30.89 -5.53
#